data_AF-A0A1C5ENY4-F1
#
_entry.id   AF-A0A1C5ENY4-F1
#
_cell.length_a   1.000
_cell.length_b   1.000
_cell.length_c   1.000
_cell.angle_alpha   90.00
_cell.angle_beta   90.00
_cell.angle_gamma   90.00
#
_symmetry.space_group_name_H-M   'P 1'
#
loop_
_entity.id
_entity.type
_entity.pdbx_description
1 polymer ?
#
loop_
_entity_poly.entity_id
_entity_poly.type
_entity_poly.pdbx_seq_one_letter_code
_entity_poly.pdbx_strand_id
1 'polypeptide(L)' 'MSHLDDAAALFARMSVQEQQEALGALGLPKRLPKESQEPPKVTPFSALASTPSRRKRQPLTVKAVSSPEVS' A
#
# COMPACT_ATOMS: atom_id res chain seq x y z
N MET A 1 24.53 -11.88 26.71
CA MET A 1 24.61 -10.81 25.69
C MET A 1 24.84 -11.51 24.38
N SER A 2 23.95 -11.29 23.43
CA SER A 2 23.83 -12.13 22.23
C SER A 2 24.85 -11.67 21.19
N HIS A 3 25.43 -12.59 20.41
CA HIS A 3 26.42 -12.25 19.37
C HIS A 3 25.92 -11.21 18.34
N LEU A 4 24.60 -11.01 18.26
CA LEU A 4 23.97 -9.98 17.44
C LEU A 4 24.19 -8.57 18.00
N ASP A 5 24.22 -8.42 19.33
CA ASP A 5 24.46 -7.14 20.00
C ASP A 5 25.90 -6.65 19.73
N ASP A 6 26.87 -7.57 19.77
CA ASP A 6 28.27 -7.28 19.48
C ASP A 6 28.48 -6.91 18.01
N ALA A 7 27.81 -7.60 17.09
CA ALA A 7 27.86 -7.28 15.66
C ALA A 7 27.23 -5.90 15.36
N ALA A 8 26.13 -5.56 16.03
CA ALA A 8 25.51 -4.24 15.91
C ALA A 8 26.41 -3.13 16.45
N ALA A 9 27.10 -3.37 17.56
CA ALA A 9 28.06 -2.42 18.15
C ALA A 9 29.28 -2.18 17.23
N LEU A 10 29.78 -3.21 16.56
CA LEU A 10 30.86 -3.08 15.58
C LEU A 10 30.41 -2.30 14.34
N PHE A 11 29.22 -2.60 13.82
CA PHE A 11 28.65 -1.89 12.66
C PHE A 11 28.43 -0.40 12.97
N ALA A 12 27.95 -0.06 14.17
CA ALA A 12 27.73 1.33 14.58
C ALA A 12 29.02 2.17 14.69
N ARG A 13 30.18 1.51 14.83
CA ARG A 13 31.50 2.16 14.91
C ARG A 13 32.17 2.38 13.56
N MET A 14 31.68 1.72 12.51
CA MET A 14 32.18 1.88 11.14
C MET A 14 31.82 3.25 10.57
N SER A 15 32.63 3.72 9.63
CA SER A 15 32.29 4.89 8.81
C SER A 15 31.06 4.60 7.94
N VAL A 16 30.38 5.65 7.49
CA VAL A 16 29.19 5.52 6.64
C VAL A 16 29.49 4.75 5.34
N GLN A 17 30.70 4.91 4.80
CA GLN A 17 31.13 4.21 3.60
C GLN A 17 31.32 2.70 3.86
N GLU A 18 32.02 2.34 4.95
CA GLU A 18 32.22 0.93 5.34
C GLU A 18 30.89 0.24 5.68
N GLN A 19 29.96 0.94 6.32
CA GLN A 19 28.61 0.43 6.56
C GLN A 19 27.88 0.10 5.25
N GLN A 20 28.01 0.96 4.25
CA GLN A 20 27.36 0.77 2.96
C GLN A 20 27.98 -0.40 2.18
N GLU A 21 29.30 -0.57 2.26
CA GLU A 21 30.02 -1.71 1.68
C GLU A 21 29.64 -3.02 2.39
N ALA A 22 29.58 -3.05 3.72
CA ALA A 22 29.17 -4.21 4.51
C ALA A 22 27.72 -4.62 4.20
N LEU A 23 26.79 -3.66 4.10
CA LEU A 23 25.41 -3.92 3.69
C LEU A 23 25.32 -4.42 2.24
N GLY A 24 26.18 -3.93 1.35
CA GLY A 24 26.30 -4.42 -0.02
C GLY A 24 26.84 -5.84 -0.10
N ALA A 25 27.80 -6.21 0.75
CA ALA A 25 28.38 -7.55 0.83
C ALA A 25 27.39 -8.60 1.34
N LEU A 26 26.40 -8.18 2.15
CA LEU A 26 25.29 -9.04 2.59
C LEU A 26 24.30 -9.38 1.46
N GLY A 27 24.52 -8.86 0.24
CA GLY A 27 23.65 -9.11 -0.92
C GLY A 27 22.23 -8.57 -0.73
N LEU A 28 22.03 -7.68 0.25
CA LEU A 28 20.74 -7.07 0.48
C LEU A 28 20.43 -6.18 -0.73
N PRO A 29 19.22 -6.29 -1.31
CA PRO A 29 18.84 -5.41 -2.40
C PRO A 29 19.00 -3.99 -1.90
N LYS A 30 19.78 -3.17 -2.63
CA LYS A 30 19.92 -1.73 -2.37
C LYS A 30 18.50 -1.22 -2.15
N ARG A 31 18.15 -0.89 -0.90
CA ARG A 31 16.87 -0.26 -0.62
C ARG A 31 16.96 1.06 -1.38
N LEU A 32 16.28 1.11 -2.53
CA LEU A 32 15.98 2.37 -3.18
C LEU A 32 15.51 3.28 -2.04
N PRO A 33 16.04 4.52 -1.93
CA PRO A 33 15.45 5.46 -1.00
C PRO A 33 13.97 5.42 -1.33
N LYS A 34 13.16 4.91 -0.39
CA LYS A 34 11.72 5.00 -0.53
C LYS A 34 11.55 6.50 -0.62
N GLU A 35 11.31 6.97 -1.83
CA GLU A 35 10.74 8.28 -2.08
C GLU A 35 9.70 8.39 -0.99
N SER A 36 9.86 9.38 -0.12
CA SER A 36 8.92 9.64 0.96
C SER A 36 7.60 9.93 0.25
N GLN A 37 6.86 8.87 -0.09
CA GLN A 37 5.46 8.93 -0.42
C GLN A 37 4.88 9.39 0.89
N GLU A 38 4.74 10.72 0.99
CA GLU A 38 3.87 11.33 1.95
C GLU A 38 2.60 10.47 1.95
N PRO A 39 2.16 10.00 3.14
CA PRO A 39 0.93 9.26 3.19
C PRO A 39 -0.11 10.12 2.46
N PRO A 40 -0.81 9.56 1.44
CA PRO A 40 -1.75 10.35 0.66
C PRO A 40 -2.67 11.04 1.65
N LYS A 41 -2.85 12.35 1.52
CA LYS A 41 -3.63 13.16 2.44
C LYS A 41 -5.09 12.69 2.40
N VAL A 42 -5.41 11.66 3.19
CA VAL A 42 -6.72 11.03 3.24
C VAL A 42 -7.64 12.01 3.96
N THR A 43 -8.38 12.81 3.19
CA THR A 43 -9.45 13.63 3.74
C THR A 43 -10.68 12.76 3.97
N PRO A 44 -11.52 13.02 4.99
CA PRO A 44 -12.71 12.22 5.25
C PRO A 44 -13.73 12.23 4.09
N PHE A 45 -13.62 13.20 3.16
CA PHE A 45 -14.47 13.33 1.99
C PHE A 45 -13.87 12.72 0.71
N SER A 46 -12.66 12.14 0.78
CA SER A 46 -11.99 11.52 -0.38
C SER A 46 -12.83 10.40 -1.04
N ALA A 47 -13.58 9.64 -0.25
CA ALA A 47 -14.49 8.62 -0.77
C ALA A 47 -15.70 9.22 -1.53
N LEU A 48 -16.11 10.44 -1.20
CA LEU A 48 -17.23 11.14 -1.83
C LEU A 48 -16.86 11.81 -3.16
N ALA A 49 -15.56 12.03 -3.39
CA ALA A 49 -15.04 12.49 -4.68
C ALA A 49 -15.04 11.39 -5.75
N SER A 50 -15.30 10.13 -5.38
CA SER A 50 -15.47 9.04 -6.34
C SER A 50 -16.74 9.30 -7.15
N THR A 51 -16.58 9.79 -8.38
CA THR A 51 -17.72 9.96 -9.28
C THR A 51 -18.25 8.56 -9.65
N PRO A 52 -19.52 8.22 -9.34
CA PRO A 52 -20.06 6.93 -9.70
C PRO A 52 -20.04 6.78 -11.22
N SER A 53 -19.38 5.72 -11.70
CA SER A 53 -19.22 5.48 -13.13
C SER A 53 -20.58 5.30 -13.81
N ARG A 54 -20.98 6.30 -14.62
CA ARG A 54 -22.22 6.27 -15.42
C ARG A 54 -22.26 5.06 -16.37
N ARG A 55 -21.08 4.56 -16.78
CA ARG A 55 -20.92 3.43 -17.70
C ARG A 55 -21.30 2.07 -17.09
N LYS A 56 -21.32 1.94 -15.76
CA LYS A 56 -21.62 0.70 -15.03
C LYS A 56 -23.07 0.60 -14.55
N ARG A 57 -23.89 1.65 -14.73
CA ARG A 57 -25.30 1.63 -14.35
C ARG A 57 -26.12 1.03 -15.50
N GLN A 58 -26.53 -0.22 -15.36
CA GLN A 58 -27.61 -0.76 -16.21
C GLN A 58 -28.96 -0.30 -15.66
N PRO A 59 -29.93 0.05 -16.53
CA PRO A 59 -31.29 0.34 -16.09
C PRO A 59 -31.90 -0.94 -15.48
N LEU A 60 -32.42 -0.83 -14.26
CA LEU A 60 -33.19 -1.89 -13.62
C LEU A 60 -34.56 -1.97 -14.31
N THR A 61 -34.76 -2.96 -15.18
CA THR A 61 -36.07 -3.26 -15.76
C THR A 61 -36.82 -4.20 -14.83
N VAL A 62 -37.72 -3.63 -14.02
CA VAL A 62 -38.65 -4.43 -13.22
C VAL A 62 -39.77 -4.90 -14.14
N LYS A 63 -39.82 -6.22 -14.44
CA LYS A 63 -40.99 -6.80 -15.11
C LYS A 63 -42.11 -6.91 -14.08
N ALA A 64 -43.18 -6.15 -14.29
CA ALA A 64 -44.41 -6.36 -13.56
C ALA A 64 -44.97 -7.74 -13.92
N VAL A 65 -44.98 -8.66 -12.96
CA VAL A 65 -45.67 -9.93 -13.09
C VAL A 65 -47.16 -9.61 -12.99
N SER A 66 -47.86 -9.60 -14.13
CA SER A 66 -49.32 -9.54 -14.13
C SER A 66 -49.84 -10.85 -13.54
N SER A 67 -50.44 -10.77 -12.35
CA SER A 67 -51.24 -11.86 -11.79
C SER A 67 -52.43 -12.13 -12.73
N PRO A 68 -52.74 -13.39 -13.07
CA PRO A 68 -53.96 -13.68 -13.80
C PRO A 68 -55.16 -13.36 -12.89
N GLU A 69 -56.15 -12.69 -13.47
CA GLU A 69 -57.46 -12.51 -12.86
C GLU A 69 -58.03 -13.86 -12.44
N VAL A 70 -58.52 -13.93 -11.21
CA VAL A 70 -59.39 -15.01 -10.75
C VAL A 70 -60.80 -14.43 -10.74
N SER A 71 -61.64 -15.00 -11.61
CA SER A 71 -63.08 -14.71 -11.78
C SER A 71 -63.90 -14.87 -10.51
#